data_AF-A0A432TY13-F1
#
_entry.id   AF-A0A432TY13-F1
#
_cell.length_a   1.000
_cell.length_b   1.000
_cell.length_c   1.000
_cell.angle_alpha   90.00
_cell.angle_beta   90.00
_cell.angle_gamma   90.00
#
_symmetry.space_group_name_H-M   'P 1'
#
loop_
_entity.id
_entity.type
_entity.pdbx_description
1 polymer ?
#
loop_
_entity_poly.entity_id
_entity_poly.type
_entity_poly.pdbx_seq_one_letter_code
_entity_poly.pdbx_strand_id
1 'polypeptide(L)'
;MPHIAILSVNHQLAPVEVREKVAFASNELNNALEQFKNTNGVEACAILSTCNRSEVYAIISTDNAQEILSEYLANTHHIKRSELDPYLSYFENDDAVKHICHVATGLDSLVLGEPQILGQLKDAYHAAKEVGTLNKLLEKLFQHAFSTAKKVRTDTEIGSSPVSVAYCAVKLSEKIFADLAEQTVMLIGAGEMIELCAQHLNQKGVNNMIVANRTVENAEKIASLYGARAVSLKQFSNLLHEADIIISSTAASVPIIGKGLVETAL
;
A
#
# COMPACT_ATOMS: atom_id res chain seq x y z
N MET A 1 29.80 -1.45 -15.04
CA MET A 1 29.85 -2.39 -13.87
C MET A 1 28.43 -2.52 -13.35
N PRO A 2 28.02 -3.69 -12.83
CA PRO A 2 26.68 -3.85 -12.29
C PRO A 2 26.47 -2.88 -11.12
N HIS A 3 25.39 -2.12 -11.15
CA HIS A 3 25.03 -1.14 -10.13
C HIS A 3 23.58 -1.29 -9.71
N ILE A 4 23.24 -0.71 -8.56
CA ILE A 4 21.88 -0.72 -8.02
C ILE A 4 21.12 0.45 -8.61
N ALA A 5 19.95 0.19 -9.17
CA ALA A 5 19.04 1.19 -9.70
C ALA A 5 17.62 0.98 -9.16
N ILE A 6 16.93 2.06 -8.81
CA ILE A 6 15.54 2.05 -8.36
C ILE A 6 14.79 3.12 -9.16
N LEU A 7 13.63 2.73 -9.68
CA LEU A 7 12.66 3.67 -10.25
C LEU A 7 11.39 3.62 -9.42
N SER A 8 10.88 4.77 -9.01
CA SER A 8 9.74 4.93 -8.11
C SER A 8 8.70 5.86 -8.72
N VAL A 9 7.44 5.42 -8.69
CA VAL A 9 6.26 6.29 -8.81
C VAL A 9 5.57 6.29 -7.46
N ASN A 10 5.52 7.42 -6.77
CA ASN A 10 4.97 7.50 -5.42
C ASN A 10 4.07 8.71 -5.20
N HIS A 11 3.35 8.70 -4.08
CA HIS A 11 2.35 9.73 -3.73
C HIS A 11 2.89 11.17 -3.60
N GLN A 12 4.20 11.39 -3.48
CA GLN A 12 4.78 12.74 -3.39
C GLN A 12 4.76 13.46 -4.73
N LEU A 13 4.95 12.71 -5.83
CA LEU A 13 5.00 13.26 -7.19
C LEU A 13 3.75 12.91 -8.00
N ALA A 14 3.21 11.70 -7.81
CA ALA A 14 2.16 11.15 -8.65
C ALA A 14 0.78 11.22 -7.98
N PRO A 15 -0.23 11.81 -8.65
CA PRO A 15 -1.60 11.77 -8.17
C PRO A 15 -2.14 10.33 -8.22
N VAL A 16 -3.24 10.06 -7.50
CA VAL A 16 -3.76 8.69 -7.32
C VAL A 16 -4.12 8.03 -8.66
N GLU A 17 -4.65 8.79 -9.61
CA GLU A 17 -5.08 8.31 -10.93
C GLU A 17 -3.89 7.83 -11.78
N VAL A 18 -2.69 8.36 -11.54
CA VAL A 18 -1.45 7.88 -12.18
C VAL A 18 -0.95 6.63 -11.47
N ARG A 19 -0.95 6.65 -10.13
CA ARG A 19 -0.44 5.53 -9.31
C ARG A 19 -1.25 4.25 -9.51
N GLU A 20 -2.58 4.35 -9.61
CA GLU A 20 -3.45 3.21 -9.87
C GLU A 20 -3.15 2.54 -11.21
N LYS A 21 -2.73 3.30 -12.23
CA LYS A 21 -2.40 2.74 -13.55
C LYS A 21 -1.08 1.96 -13.56
N VAL A 22 -0.16 2.27 -12.65
CA VAL A 22 1.15 1.62 -12.52
C VAL A 22 1.23 0.68 -11.30
N ALA A 23 0.10 0.35 -10.69
CA ALA A 23 0.05 -0.60 -9.60
C ALA A 23 0.16 -2.03 -10.14
N PHE A 24 1.02 -2.84 -9.54
CA PHE A 24 1.09 -4.28 -9.83
C PHE A 24 0.05 -5.02 -8.99
N ALA A 25 -0.88 -5.71 -9.66
CA ALA A 25 -1.84 -6.57 -8.99
C ALA A 25 -1.16 -7.87 -8.50
N SER A 26 -1.61 -8.40 -7.36
CA SER A 26 -0.96 -9.56 -6.73
C SER A 26 -0.94 -10.81 -7.62
N ASN A 27 -1.94 -10.99 -8.48
CA ASN A 27 -2.02 -12.10 -9.44
C ASN A 27 -1.09 -11.93 -10.66
N GLU A 28 -0.58 -10.73 -10.90
CA GLU A 28 0.28 -10.39 -12.04
C GLU A 28 1.75 -10.23 -11.63
N LEU A 29 2.01 -10.04 -10.34
CA LEU A 29 3.34 -9.74 -9.79
C LEU A 29 4.42 -10.77 -10.18
N ASN A 30 4.11 -12.07 -10.12
CA ASN A 30 5.09 -13.10 -10.47
C ASN A 30 5.48 -13.04 -11.95
N ASN A 31 4.50 -12.91 -12.84
CA ASN A 31 4.74 -12.77 -14.27
C ASN A 31 5.49 -11.46 -14.59
N ALA A 32 5.16 -10.36 -13.90
CA ALA A 32 5.88 -9.10 -14.03
C ALA A 32 7.35 -9.25 -13.61
N LEU A 33 7.63 -9.92 -12.48
CA LEU A 33 9.00 -10.21 -12.03
C LEU A 33 9.79 -11.05 -13.05
N GLU A 34 9.19 -12.09 -13.63
CA GLU A 34 9.83 -12.90 -14.66
C GLU A 34 10.15 -12.08 -15.92
N GLN A 35 9.19 -11.28 -16.40
CA GLN A 35 9.40 -10.39 -17.55
C GLN A 35 10.49 -9.34 -17.26
N PHE A 36 10.49 -8.77 -16.06
CA PHE A 36 11.50 -7.80 -15.65
C PHE A 36 12.89 -8.43 -15.64
N LYS A 37 13.02 -9.63 -15.07
CA LYS A 37 14.29 -10.36 -15.00
C LYS A 37 14.84 -10.71 -16.38
N ASN A 38 13.96 -10.93 -17.36
CA ASN A 38 14.30 -11.20 -18.75
C ASN A 38 14.58 -9.95 -19.59
N THR A 39 14.45 -8.75 -19.01
CA THR A 39 14.79 -7.49 -19.68
C THR A 39 16.30 -7.38 -19.86
N ASN A 40 16.74 -7.02 -21.06
CA ASN A 40 18.17 -6.92 -21.37
C ASN A 40 18.87 -5.91 -20.43
N GLY A 41 20.01 -6.31 -19.88
CA GLY A 41 20.77 -5.51 -18.92
C GLY A 41 20.40 -5.73 -17.43
N VAL A 42 19.26 -6.38 -17.14
CA VAL A 42 18.79 -6.64 -15.77
C VAL A 42 19.37 -7.96 -15.21
N GLU A 43 20.27 -7.85 -14.24
CA GLU A 43 20.92 -9.00 -13.58
C GLU A 43 20.13 -9.55 -12.39
N ALA A 44 19.35 -8.72 -11.71
CA ALA A 44 18.42 -9.12 -10.66
C ALA A 44 17.38 -8.03 -10.49
N CYS A 45 16.19 -8.40 -9.98
CA CYS A 45 15.13 -7.44 -9.77
C CYS A 45 14.17 -7.79 -8.64
N ALA A 46 13.44 -6.79 -8.16
CA ALA A 46 12.30 -6.91 -7.26
C ALA A 46 11.29 -5.80 -7.56
N ILE A 47 10.04 -6.01 -7.16
CA ILE A 47 8.94 -5.06 -7.38
C ILE A 47 8.22 -4.84 -6.06
N LEU A 48 8.10 -3.58 -5.64
CA LEU A 48 7.26 -3.16 -4.53
C LEU A 48 6.03 -2.44 -5.09
N SER A 49 4.84 -2.95 -4.81
CA SER A 49 3.58 -2.32 -5.19
C SER A 49 2.73 -2.16 -3.96
N THR A 50 2.39 -0.92 -3.62
CA THR A 50 1.54 -0.56 -2.48
C THR A 50 0.50 0.46 -2.93
N CYS A 51 -0.43 0.82 -2.04
CA CYS A 51 -1.40 1.86 -2.31
C CYS A 51 -0.78 3.26 -2.49
N ASN A 52 0.49 3.48 -2.14
CA ASN A 52 1.15 4.79 -2.16
C ASN A 52 2.42 4.84 -3.02
N ARG A 53 2.90 3.69 -3.52
CA ARG A 53 4.08 3.61 -4.40
C ARG A 53 4.08 2.35 -5.26
N SER A 54 4.62 2.48 -6.46
CA SER A 54 5.08 1.39 -7.30
C SER A 54 6.56 1.60 -7.59
N GLU A 55 7.40 0.67 -7.16
CA GLU A 55 8.85 0.76 -7.29
C GLU A 55 9.42 -0.51 -7.90
N VAL A 56 10.36 -0.33 -8.82
CA VAL A 56 11.14 -1.40 -9.41
C VAL A 56 12.58 -1.26 -8.97
N TYR A 57 13.13 -2.33 -8.41
CA TYR A 57 14.51 -2.40 -7.92
C TYR A 57 15.28 -3.32 -8.85
N ALA A 58 16.46 -2.93 -9.29
CA ALA A 58 17.27 -3.77 -10.16
C ALA A 58 18.78 -3.65 -9.90
N ILE A 59 19.49 -4.71 -10.27
CA ILE A 59 20.91 -4.66 -10.56
C ILE A 59 21.05 -4.57 -12.08
N ILE A 60 21.64 -3.49 -12.58
CA ILE A 60 21.77 -3.22 -14.01
C ILE A 60 23.25 -3.18 -14.41
N SER A 61 23.57 -3.87 -15.51
CA SER A 61 24.94 -4.03 -16.02
C SER A 61 25.37 -2.98 -17.05
N THR A 62 24.43 -2.16 -17.51
CA THR A 62 24.57 -1.15 -18.56
C THR A 62 24.35 0.27 -18.03
N ASP A 63 24.88 1.29 -18.71
CA ASP A 63 24.82 2.69 -18.24
C ASP A 63 23.45 3.37 -18.47
N ASN A 64 22.50 2.71 -19.13
CA ASN A 64 21.16 3.23 -19.45
C ASN A 64 20.07 2.70 -18.50
N ALA A 65 20.40 2.51 -17.22
CA ALA A 65 19.51 1.94 -16.22
C ALA A 65 18.15 2.65 -16.12
N GLN A 66 18.13 3.98 -16.04
CA GLN A 66 16.89 4.75 -15.98
C GLN A 66 15.98 4.50 -17.19
N GLU A 67 16.56 4.41 -18.40
CA GLU A 67 15.85 4.12 -19.64
C GLU A 67 15.17 2.75 -19.56
N ILE A 68 15.95 1.72 -19.21
CA ILE A 68 15.48 0.33 -19.10
C ILE A 68 14.32 0.23 -18.10
N LEU A 69 14.46 0.84 -16.92
CA LEU A 69 13.44 0.79 -15.88
C LEU A 69 12.17 1.53 -16.31
N SER A 70 12.32 2.69 -16.94
CA SER A 70 11.18 3.52 -17.38
C SER A 70 10.41 2.84 -18.51
N GLU A 71 11.12 2.26 -19.48
CA GLU A 71 10.51 1.48 -20.56
C GLU A 71 9.85 0.21 -20.05
N TYR A 72 10.48 -0.52 -19.13
CA TYR A 72 9.87 -1.69 -18.50
C TYR A 72 8.52 -1.32 -17.85
N LEU A 73 8.51 -0.31 -16.97
CA LEU A 73 7.29 0.11 -16.28
C LEU A 73 6.20 0.57 -17.25
N ALA A 74 6.56 1.38 -18.25
CA ALA A 74 5.64 1.85 -19.28
C ALA A 74 5.03 0.69 -20.09
N ASN A 75 5.85 -0.26 -20.53
CA ASN A 75 5.43 -1.40 -21.34
C ASN A 75 4.55 -2.37 -20.55
N THR A 76 4.92 -2.67 -19.30
CA THR A 76 4.15 -3.59 -18.44
C THR A 76 2.74 -3.08 -18.17
N HIS A 77 2.56 -1.77 -18.02
CA HIS A 77 1.25 -1.17 -17.76
C HIS A 77 0.55 -0.63 -19.02
N HIS A 78 1.15 -0.79 -20.19
CA HIS A 78 0.63 -0.27 -21.47
C HIS A 78 0.37 1.24 -21.46
N ILE A 79 1.25 2.01 -20.81
CA ILE A 79 1.18 3.46 -20.71
C ILE A 79 2.29 4.07 -21.57
N LYS A 80 2.01 5.20 -22.23
CA LYS A 80 3.06 5.95 -22.92
C LYS A 80 4.05 6.47 -21.90
N ARG A 81 5.33 6.22 -22.13
CA ARG A 81 6.39 6.70 -21.23
C ARG A 81 6.34 8.20 -20.95
N SER A 82 6.04 9.02 -21.96
CA SER A 82 5.89 10.47 -21.81
C SER A 82 4.83 10.89 -20.78
N GLU A 83 3.86 10.02 -20.49
CA GLU A 83 2.84 10.25 -19.46
C GLU A 83 3.35 9.91 -18.05
N LEU A 84 4.38 9.07 -17.94
CA LEU A 84 5.00 8.67 -16.67
C LEU A 84 6.18 9.55 -16.30
N ASP A 85 7.00 9.99 -17.26
CA ASP A 85 8.25 10.73 -17.03
C ASP A 85 8.15 11.87 -15.99
N PRO A 86 7.07 12.69 -15.95
CA PRO A 86 6.93 13.75 -14.94
C PRO A 86 6.83 13.26 -13.49
N TYR A 87 6.52 11.99 -13.30
CA TYR A 87 6.20 11.37 -12.01
C TYR A 87 7.24 10.34 -11.56
N LEU A 88 8.30 10.13 -12.37
CA LEU A 88 9.36 9.17 -12.09
C LEU A 88 10.44 9.78 -11.20
N SER A 89 10.73 9.10 -10.08
CA SER A 89 11.97 9.30 -9.34
C SER A 89 12.94 8.16 -9.64
N TYR A 90 14.18 8.51 -10.00
CA TYR A 90 15.25 7.56 -10.27
C TYR A 90 16.36 7.72 -9.23
N PHE A 91 16.83 6.59 -8.71
CA PHE A 91 17.91 6.53 -7.73
C PHE A 91 18.93 5.48 -8.15
N GLU A 92 20.21 5.78 -7.98
CA GLU A 92 21.31 4.89 -8.34
C GLU A 92 22.35 4.81 -7.23
N ASN A 93 23.01 3.66 -7.10
CA ASN A 93 24.11 3.43 -6.17
C ASN A 93 23.76 3.85 -4.73
N ASP A 94 24.50 4.80 -4.14
CA ASP A 94 24.30 5.25 -2.76
C ASP A 94 22.92 5.86 -2.54
N ASP A 95 22.37 6.55 -3.55
CA ASP A 95 21.04 7.15 -3.42
C ASP A 95 19.94 6.09 -3.48
N ALA A 96 20.15 5.00 -4.23
CA ALA A 96 19.26 3.84 -4.19
C ALA A 96 19.28 3.16 -2.81
N VAL A 97 20.47 3.05 -2.18
CA VAL A 97 20.61 2.52 -0.82
C VAL A 97 19.90 3.40 0.21
N LYS A 98 20.07 4.72 0.13
CA LYS A 98 19.36 5.67 1.01
C LYS A 98 17.86 5.58 0.83
N HIS A 99 17.38 5.58 -0.42
CA HIS A 99 15.96 5.52 -0.76
C HIS A 99 15.29 4.28 -0.15
N ILE A 100 15.80 3.07 -0.41
CA ILE A 100 15.20 1.85 0.15
C ILE A 100 15.23 1.85 1.69
N CYS A 101 16.26 2.46 2.31
CA CYS A 101 16.30 2.60 3.77
C CYS A 101 15.22 3.57 4.28
N HIS A 102 14.99 4.71 3.61
CA HIS A 102 13.91 5.63 3.96
C HIS A 102 12.52 5.02 3.77
N VAL A 103 12.32 4.23 2.71
CA VAL A 103 11.09 3.47 2.50
C VAL A 103 10.91 2.45 3.62
N ALA A 104 11.94 1.66 3.93
CA ALA A 104 11.87 0.61 4.96
C ALA A 104 11.63 1.17 6.38
N THR A 105 12.15 2.36 6.69
CA THR A 105 11.94 3.05 7.97
C THR A 105 10.59 3.78 8.04
N GLY A 106 9.89 3.91 6.91
CA GLY A 106 8.64 4.67 6.80
C GLY A 106 8.84 6.19 6.84
N LEU A 107 10.06 6.68 6.58
CA LEU A 107 10.35 8.12 6.49
C LEU A 107 9.73 8.74 5.23
N ASP A 108 9.62 7.95 4.16
CA ASP A 108 9.00 8.38 2.89
C ASP A 108 7.54 7.96 2.78
N SER A 109 6.92 7.43 3.83
CA SER A 109 5.50 7.03 3.82
C SER A 109 4.57 8.25 3.97
N LEU A 110 3.38 8.18 3.37
CA LEU A 110 2.32 9.20 3.55
C LEU A 110 2.05 9.46 5.04
N VAL A 111 2.14 8.39 5.83
CA VAL A 111 2.11 8.43 7.27
C VAL A 111 3.52 8.13 7.79
N LEU A 112 4.14 9.13 8.39
CA LEU A 112 5.53 9.03 8.86
C LEU A 112 5.68 7.94 9.93
N GLY A 113 6.59 7.00 9.71
CA GLY A 113 6.92 5.93 10.67
C GLY A 113 5.96 4.73 10.66
N GLU A 114 5.05 4.66 9.70
CA GLU A 114 4.06 3.59 9.54
C GLU A 114 4.73 2.20 9.48
N PRO A 115 4.34 1.22 10.33
CA PRO A 115 5.00 -0.08 10.39
C PRO A 115 4.80 -0.96 9.14
N GLN A 116 3.67 -0.82 8.46
CA GLN A 116 3.21 -1.71 7.39
C GLN A 116 4.14 -1.69 6.17
N ILE A 117 4.71 -0.55 5.79
CA ILE A 117 5.63 -0.47 4.64
C ILE A 117 6.83 -1.42 4.75
N LEU A 118 7.33 -1.67 5.97
CA LEU A 118 8.41 -2.64 6.17
C LEU A 118 7.92 -4.08 5.89
N GLY A 119 6.68 -4.39 6.27
CA GLY A 119 6.04 -5.67 5.95
C GLY A 119 5.90 -5.85 4.44
N GLN A 120 5.35 -4.85 3.76
CA GLN A 120 5.19 -4.85 2.30
C GLN A 120 6.53 -4.98 1.56
N LEU A 121 7.59 -4.33 2.05
CA LEU A 121 8.93 -4.48 1.48
C LEU A 121 9.50 -5.88 1.70
N LYS A 122 9.19 -6.54 2.83
CA LYS A 122 9.54 -7.95 3.05
C LYS A 122 8.76 -8.87 2.12
N ASP A 123 7.48 -8.60 1.91
CA ASP A 123 6.63 -9.38 0.99
C ASP A 123 7.16 -9.28 -0.45
N ALA A 124 7.54 -8.07 -0.89
CA ALA A 124 8.22 -7.84 -2.17
C ALA A 124 9.53 -8.63 -2.29
N TYR A 125 10.35 -8.65 -1.24
CA TYR A 125 11.56 -9.47 -1.18
C TYR A 125 11.25 -10.97 -1.29
N HIS A 126 10.24 -11.45 -0.56
CA HIS A 126 9.84 -12.85 -0.58
C HIS A 126 9.31 -13.27 -1.95
N ALA A 127 8.44 -12.47 -2.58
CA ALA A 127 7.95 -12.72 -3.94
C ALA A 127 9.11 -12.80 -4.94
N ALA A 128 10.04 -11.83 -4.93
CA ALA A 128 11.20 -11.85 -5.81
C ALA A 128 12.10 -13.08 -5.59
N LYS A 129 12.25 -13.51 -4.33
CA LYS A 129 13.01 -14.71 -3.95
C LYS A 129 12.35 -16.00 -4.43
N GLU A 130 11.03 -16.12 -4.27
CA GLU A 130 10.26 -17.29 -4.70
C GLU A 130 10.31 -17.49 -6.21
N VAL A 131 10.23 -16.40 -6.98
CA VAL A 131 10.37 -16.41 -8.45
C VAL A 131 11.83 -16.61 -8.88
N GLY A 132 12.80 -16.42 -7.98
CA GLY A 132 14.23 -16.59 -8.28
C GLY A 132 14.85 -15.42 -9.04
N THR A 133 14.32 -14.21 -8.88
CA THR A 133 14.76 -12.99 -9.60
C THR A 133 15.83 -12.19 -8.84
N LEU A 134 16.13 -12.56 -7.60
CA LEU A 134 17.15 -11.93 -6.78
C LEU A 134 18.56 -12.50 -7.06
N ASN A 135 19.58 -11.68 -6.84
CA ASN A 135 20.97 -12.11 -6.72
C ASN A 135 21.55 -11.69 -5.36
N LYS A 136 22.77 -12.14 -5.05
CA LYS A 136 23.45 -11.85 -3.79
C LYS A 136 23.59 -10.36 -3.48
N LEU A 137 23.70 -9.50 -4.49
CA LEU A 137 23.85 -8.06 -4.30
C LEU A 137 22.50 -7.43 -3.89
N LEU A 138 21.44 -7.73 -4.62
CA LEU A 138 20.10 -7.24 -4.31
C LEU A 138 19.58 -7.81 -2.98
N GLU A 139 19.84 -9.08 -2.69
CA GLU A 139 19.53 -9.67 -1.38
C GLU A 139 20.20 -8.91 -0.23
N LYS A 140 21.49 -8.56 -0.35
CA LYS A 140 22.20 -7.78 0.66
C LYS A 140 21.57 -6.39 0.86
N LEU A 141 21.11 -5.75 -0.22
CA LEU A 141 20.44 -4.45 -0.14
C LEU A 141 19.17 -4.53 0.72
N PHE A 142 18.29 -5.50 0.44
CA PHE A 142 17.06 -5.70 1.22
C PHE A 142 17.36 -6.03 2.68
N GLN A 143 18.31 -6.93 2.95
CA GLN A 143 18.69 -7.28 4.33
C GLN A 143 19.28 -6.08 5.08
N HIS A 144 20.05 -5.22 4.41
CA HIS A 144 20.55 -3.98 4.98
C HIS A 144 19.41 -3.01 5.31
N ALA A 145 18.45 -2.83 4.40
CA ALA A 145 17.27 -2.00 4.63
C ALA A 145 16.43 -2.51 5.82
N PHE A 146 16.20 -3.82 5.93
CA PHE A 146 15.46 -4.42 7.04
C PHE A 146 16.16 -4.23 8.40
N SER A 147 17.48 -4.41 8.42
CA SER A 147 18.30 -4.23 9.63
C SER A 147 18.29 -2.77 10.08
N THR A 148 18.40 -1.84 9.11
CA THR A 148 18.34 -0.40 9.34
C THR A 148 16.98 0.02 9.88
N ALA A 149 15.89 -0.45 9.27
CA ALA A 149 14.52 -0.18 9.75
C ALA A 149 14.31 -0.67 11.18
N LYS A 150 14.82 -1.87 11.52
CA LYS A 150 14.75 -2.39 12.89
C LYS A 150 15.52 -1.50 13.87
N LYS A 151 16.73 -1.08 13.49
CA LYS A 151 17.58 -0.21 14.32
C LYS A 151 16.91 1.15 14.56
N VAL A 152 16.41 1.80 13.51
CA VAL A 152 15.72 3.09 13.62
C VAL A 152 14.51 3.00 14.55
N ARG A 153 13.69 1.95 14.44
CA ARG A 153 12.54 1.76 15.35
C ARG A 153 12.91 1.46 16.80
N THR A 154 14.09 0.89 17.02
CA THR A 154 14.58 0.56 18.37
C THR A 154 15.25 1.76 19.02
N ASP A 155 16.04 2.51 18.25
CA ASP A 155 16.91 3.57 18.73
C ASP A 155 16.25 4.96 18.66
N THR A 156 15.06 5.08 18.08
CA THR A 156 14.33 6.33 17.93
C THR A 156 12.85 6.18 18.27
N GLU A 157 12.12 7.29 18.39
CA GLU A 157 10.67 7.29 18.61
C GLU A 157 9.86 7.02 17.33
N ILE A 158 10.50 6.77 16.18
CA ILE A 158 9.82 6.40 14.93
C ILE A 158 9.11 5.05 15.15
N GLY A 159 7.78 5.07 15.12
CA GLY A 159 6.92 3.92 15.40
C GLY A 159 6.42 3.80 16.84
N SER A 160 6.75 4.75 17.72
CA SER A 160 6.24 4.79 19.11
C SER A 160 4.76 5.18 19.20
N SER A 161 4.24 5.87 18.19
CA SER A 161 2.83 6.25 18.07
C SER A 161 2.14 5.39 17.01
N PRO A 162 0.85 5.02 17.19
CA PRO A 162 0.07 4.32 16.19
C PRO A 162 -0.26 5.27 15.04
N VAL A 163 0.71 5.53 14.16
CA VAL A 163 0.52 6.36 12.97
C VAL A 163 0.32 5.40 11.80
N SER A 164 -0.94 5.11 11.48
CA SER A 164 -1.36 4.39 10.28
C SER A 164 -2.34 5.23 9.48
N VAL A 165 -2.56 4.90 8.21
CA VAL A 165 -3.60 5.56 7.39
C VAL A 165 -4.98 5.36 8.02
N ALA A 166 -5.23 4.18 8.59
CA ALA A 166 -6.44 3.86 9.36
C ALA A 166 -6.62 4.81 10.56
N TYR A 167 -5.56 5.01 11.35
CA TYR A 167 -5.57 5.95 12.46
C TYR A 167 -5.82 7.39 12.00
N CYS A 168 -5.19 7.81 10.90
CA CYS A 168 -5.40 9.14 10.33
C CYS A 168 -6.85 9.36 9.87
N ALA A 169 -7.49 8.33 9.31
CA ALA A 169 -8.92 8.37 8.96
C ALA A 169 -9.79 8.59 10.20
N VAL A 170 -9.53 7.86 11.30
CA VAL A 170 -10.23 8.06 12.58
C VAL A 170 -9.98 9.47 13.16
N LYS A 171 -8.74 9.95 13.09
CA LYS A 171 -8.38 11.33 13.51
C LYS A 171 -9.06 12.41 12.68
N LEU A 172 -9.28 12.17 11.38
CA LEU A 172 -10.03 13.08 10.53
C LEU A 172 -11.50 13.13 10.96
N SER A 173 -12.09 11.98 11.28
CA SER A 173 -13.46 11.90 11.81
C SER A 173 -13.63 12.71 13.11
N GLU A 174 -12.66 12.66 14.04
CA GLU A 174 -12.67 13.49 15.28
C GLU A 174 -12.66 15.01 15.01
N LYS A 175 -12.23 15.46 13.81
CA LYS A 175 -12.27 16.88 13.45
C LYS A 175 -13.63 17.30 12.88
N ILE A 176 -14.41 16.35 12.37
CA ILE A 176 -15.71 16.58 11.73
C ILE A 176 -16.83 16.45 12.77
N PHE A 177 -16.75 15.43 13.62
CA PHE A 177 -17.76 15.12 14.65
C PHE A 177 -17.25 15.49 16.04
N ALA A 178 -18.12 16.09 16.86
CA ALA A 178 -17.78 16.50 18.22
C ALA A 178 -17.62 15.31 19.17
N ASP A 179 -18.47 14.29 19.02
CA ASP A 179 -18.40 13.03 19.76
C ASP A 179 -18.60 11.84 18.81
N LEU A 180 -17.58 10.99 18.71
CA LEU A 180 -17.62 9.78 17.90
C LEU A 180 -18.43 8.65 18.55
N ALA A 181 -18.65 8.70 19.87
CA ALA A 181 -19.39 7.67 20.59
C ALA A 181 -20.87 7.58 20.17
N GLU A 182 -21.42 8.69 19.67
CA GLU A 182 -22.79 8.78 19.17
C GLU A 182 -22.93 8.42 17.68
N GLN A 183 -21.81 8.30 16.95
CA GLN A 183 -21.83 8.08 15.51
C GLN A 183 -21.92 6.60 15.15
N THR A 184 -22.60 6.31 14.05
CA THR A 184 -22.61 4.98 13.43
C THR A 184 -21.55 4.92 12.34
N VAL A 185 -20.59 4.01 12.49
CA VAL A 185 -19.48 3.84 11.56
C VAL A 185 -19.64 2.55 10.76
N MET A 186 -19.72 2.69 9.44
CA MET A 186 -19.73 1.57 8.52
C MET A 186 -18.33 1.34 7.94
N LEU A 187 -17.82 0.13 8.14
CA LEU A 187 -16.54 -0.35 7.66
C LEU A 187 -16.76 -1.32 6.49
N ILE A 188 -16.28 -0.98 5.30
CA ILE A 188 -16.46 -1.80 4.09
C ILE A 188 -15.14 -2.48 3.72
N GLY A 189 -15.14 -3.81 3.82
CA GLY A 189 -13.97 -4.67 3.66
C GLY A 189 -13.70 -5.49 4.93
N ALA A 190 -12.72 -6.37 4.86
CA ALA A 190 -12.28 -7.18 6.00
C ALA A 190 -10.77 -7.46 5.96
N GLY A 191 -10.00 -6.51 5.42
CA GLY A 191 -8.54 -6.57 5.44
C GLY A 191 -7.95 -5.88 6.67
N GLU A 192 -6.62 -5.97 6.81
CA GLU A 192 -5.85 -5.39 7.93
C GLU A 192 -6.20 -3.92 8.21
N MET A 193 -6.36 -3.11 7.15
CA MET A 193 -6.73 -1.70 7.26
C MET A 193 -8.10 -1.47 7.93
N ILE A 194 -9.09 -2.31 7.63
CA ILE A 194 -10.43 -2.23 8.25
C ILE A 194 -10.36 -2.68 9.70
N GLU A 195 -9.60 -3.74 10.00
CA GLU A 195 -9.41 -4.22 11.36
C GLU A 195 -8.72 -3.16 12.24
N LEU A 196 -7.68 -2.49 11.74
CA LEU A 196 -7.02 -1.37 12.41
C LEU A 196 -7.96 -0.18 12.61
N CYS A 197 -8.79 0.16 11.62
CA CYS A 197 -9.81 1.20 11.79
C CYS A 197 -10.78 0.83 12.92
N ALA A 198 -11.31 -0.39 12.91
CA ALA A 198 -12.23 -0.88 13.93
C ALA A 198 -11.59 -0.80 15.33
N GLN A 199 -10.34 -1.23 15.45
CA GLN A 199 -9.59 -1.16 16.71
C GLN A 199 -9.47 0.27 17.23
N HIS A 200 -9.09 1.22 16.36
CA HIS A 200 -8.94 2.62 16.74
C HIS A 200 -10.28 3.29 17.08
N LEU A 201 -11.34 3.00 16.32
CA LEU A 201 -12.69 3.51 16.61
C LEU A 201 -13.21 2.97 17.95
N ASN A 202 -12.99 1.70 18.24
CA ASN A 202 -13.35 1.08 19.52
C ASN A 202 -12.57 1.71 20.69
N GLN A 203 -11.27 1.94 20.53
CA GLN A 203 -10.44 2.67 21.53
C GLN A 203 -10.93 4.11 21.77
N LYS A 204 -11.66 4.68 20.81
CA LYS A 204 -12.28 6.01 20.88
C LYS A 204 -13.71 5.99 21.39
N GLY A 205 -14.25 4.83 21.74
CA GLY A 205 -15.57 4.70 22.34
C GLY A 205 -16.72 4.73 21.33
N VAL A 206 -16.46 4.49 20.04
CA VAL A 206 -17.53 4.32 19.05
C VAL A 206 -18.35 3.08 19.42
N ASN A 207 -19.65 3.30 19.67
CA ASN A 207 -20.55 2.24 20.16
C ASN A 207 -21.24 1.48 19.02
N ASN A 208 -21.44 2.14 17.87
CA ASN A 208 -22.22 1.60 16.76
C ASN A 208 -21.30 1.39 15.55
N MET A 209 -20.83 0.16 15.37
CA MET A 209 -20.05 -0.21 14.19
C MET A 209 -20.76 -1.27 13.35
N ILE A 210 -20.68 -1.13 12.03
CA ILE A 210 -21.20 -2.08 11.05
C ILE A 210 -20.05 -2.49 10.13
N VAL A 211 -19.75 -3.78 10.04
CA VAL A 211 -18.71 -4.32 9.14
C VAL A 211 -19.38 -5.01 7.95
N ALA A 212 -19.21 -4.45 6.77
CA ALA A 212 -19.74 -4.97 5.52
C ALA A 212 -18.63 -5.64 4.70
N ASN A 213 -18.83 -6.88 4.27
CA ASN A 213 -17.88 -7.55 3.39
C ASN A 213 -18.56 -8.47 2.37
N ARG A 214 -17.83 -8.82 1.28
CA ARG A 214 -18.32 -9.75 0.26
C ARG A 214 -18.59 -11.14 0.85
N THR A 215 -17.66 -11.60 1.68
CA THR A 215 -17.75 -12.84 2.46
C THR A 215 -18.07 -12.46 3.89
N VAL A 216 -19.29 -12.77 4.35
CA VAL A 216 -19.84 -12.32 5.64
C VAL A 216 -19.01 -12.84 6.79
N GLU A 217 -18.51 -14.07 6.69
CA GLU A 217 -17.70 -14.74 7.70
C GLU A 217 -16.42 -13.96 8.02
N ASN A 218 -15.86 -13.22 7.04
CA ASN A 218 -14.70 -12.37 7.30
C ASN A 218 -15.10 -11.06 8.02
N ALA A 219 -16.29 -10.53 7.77
CA ALA A 219 -16.82 -9.40 8.54
C ALA A 219 -17.12 -9.82 9.99
N GLU A 220 -17.66 -11.03 10.19
CA GLU A 220 -17.96 -11.59 11.52
C GLU A 220 -16.74 -11.70 12.41
N LYS A 221 -15.57 -12.10 11.85
CA LYS A 221 -14.31 -12.14 12.59
C LYS A 221 -13.99 -10.79 13.24
N ILE A 222 -13.99 -9.72 12.44
CA ILE A 222 -13.72 -8.36 12.94
C ILE A 222 -14.83 -7.90 13.89
N ALA A 223 -16.08 -8.14 13.51
CA ALA A 223 -17.23 -7.71 14.28
C ALA A 223 -17.26 -8.32 15.69
N SER A 224 -16.89 -9.60 15.83
CA SER A 224 -16.83 -10.30 17.12
C SER A 224 -15.78 -9.72 18.07
N LEU A 225 -14.67 -9.18 17.55
CA LEU A 225 -13.59 -8.61 18.35
C LEU A 225 -13.98 -7.26 18.98
N TYR A 226 -14.84 -6.50 18.30
CA TYR A 226 -15.14 -5.10 18.65
C TYR A 226 -16.64 -4.85 18.89
N GLY A 227 -17.45 -5.89 19.03
CA GLY A 227 -18.89 -5.77 19.27
C GLY A 227 -19.67 -5.11 18.13
N ALA A 228 -19.18 -5.20 16.89
CA ALA A 228 -19.83 -4.61 15.72
C ALA A 228 -20.89 -5.54 15.13
N ARG A 229 -21.70 -5.01 14.20
CA ARG A 229 -22.66 -5.79 13.40
C ARG A 229 -22.04 -6.21 12.07
N ALA A 230 -21.94 -7.51 11.79
CA ALA A 230 -21.50 -7.99 10.48
C ALA A 230 -22.66 -8.05 9.47
N VAL A 231 -22.43 -7.58 8.25
CA VAL A 231 -23.42 -7.60 7.16
C VAL A 231 -22.78 -7.97 5.82
N SER A 232 -23.60 -8.49 4.90
CA SER A 232 -23.16 -8.74 3.53
C SER A 232 -23.11 -7.47 2.69
N LEU A 233 -22.31 -7.48 1.61
CA LEU A 233 -22.32 -6.40 0.61
C LEU A 233 -23.68 -6.19 -0.09
N LYS A 234 -24.65 -7.10 0.03
CA LYS A 234 -26.02 -6.84 -0.47
C LYS A 234 -26.86 -6.09 0.54
N GLN A 235 -26.61 -6.33 1.82
CA GLN A 235 -27.35 -5.72 2.93
C GLN A 235 -26.85 -4.31 3.23
N PHE A 236 -25.53 -4.04 3.11
CA PHE A 236 -25.01 -2.71 3.44
C PHE A 236 -25.66 -1.61 2.58
N SER A 237 -26.00 -1.91 1.33
CA SER A 237 -26.67 -0.95 0.43
C SER A 237 -27.97 -0.43 1.03
N ASN A 238 -28.69 -1.28 1.77
CA ASN A 238 -29.93 -0.90 2.47
C ASN A 238 -29.67 -0.23 3.82
N LEU A 239 -28.47 -0.37 4.38
CA LEU A 239 -28.08 0.19 5.69
C LEU A 239 -27.20 1.44 5.54
N LEU A 240 -26.92 1.87 4.31
CA LEU A 240 -26.02 2.99 4.04
C LEU A 240 -26.52 4.28 4.70
N HIS A 241 -27.84 4.45 4.80
CA HIS A 241 -28.52 5.56 5.45
C HIS A 241 -28.36 5.59 6.97
N GLU A 242 -27.97 4.47 7.60
CA GLU A 242 -27.72 4.40 9.04
C GLU A 242 -26.32 4.92 9.41
N ALA A 243 -25.41 5.06 8.44
CA ALA A 243 -24.01 5.37 8.69
C ALA A 243 -23.71 6.87 8.57
N ASP A 244 -23.19 7.46 9.64
CA ASP A 244 -22.67 8.83 9.66
C ASP A 244 -21.26 8.90 9.04
N ILE A 245 -20.50 7.80 9.16
CA ILE A 245 -19.14 7.67 8.67
C ILE A 245 -19.01 6.36 7.91
N ILE A 246 -18.46 6.42 6.69
CA ILE A 246 -18.13 5.23 5.90
C ILE A 246 -16.63 5.20 5.64
N ILE A 247 -15.99 4.11 6.07
CA ILE A 247 -14.58 3.82 5.78
C ILE A 247 -14.53 2.57 4.90
N SER A 248 -14.00 2.72 3.69
CA SER A 248 -13.87 1.60 2.74
C SER A 248 -12.41 1.30 2.46
N SER A 249 -12.04 0.02 2.54
CA SER A 249 -10.76 -0.50 2.12
C SER A 249 -10.95 -1.92 1.59
N THR A 250 -11.05 -2.05 0.28
CA THR A 250 -11.34 -3.31 -0.40
C THR A 250 -10.39 -3.54 -1.57
N ALA A 251 -10.22 -4.80 -1.96
CA ALA A 251 -9.47 -5.18 -3.16
C ALA A 251 -10.33 -5.11 -4.45
N ALA A 252 -11.49 -4.44 -4.42
CA ALA A 252 -12.33 -4.33 -5.60
C ALA A 252 -11.70 -3.38 -6.63
N SER A 253 -11.67 -3.80 -7.90
CA SER A 253 -11.16 -2.99 -9.02
C SER A 253 -12.17 -1.94 -9.52
N VAL A 254 -13.38 -1.94 -8.98
CA VAL A 254 -14.47 -1.03 -9.36
C VAL A 254 -15.01 -0.38 -8.07
N PRO A 255 -15.35 0.92 -8.08
CA PRO A 255 -15.94 1.57 -6.93
C PRO A 255 -17.16 0.82 -6.38
N ILE A 256 -17.12 0.46 -5.09
CA ILE A 256 -18.23 -0.22 -4.40
C ILE A 256 -19.36 0.75 -4.07
N ILE A 257 -19.00 2.01 -3.79
CA ILE A 257 -19.96 3.10 -3.55
C ILE A 257 -19.96 3.98 -4.79
N GLY A 258 -20.98 3.82 -5.63
CA GLY A 258 -21.23 4.69 -6.77
C GLY A 258 -22.27 5.77 -6.44
N LYS A 259 -22.34 6.80 -7.28
CA LYS A 259 -23.32 7.90 -7.16
C LYS A 259 -24.76 7.41 -6.97
N GLY A 260 -25.21 6.47 -7.83
CA GLY A 260 -26.58 5.96 -7.77
C GLY A 260 -26.92 5.23 -6.47
N LEU A 261 -25.93 4.58 -5.84
CA LEU A 261 -26.12 3.94 -4.54
C LEU A 261 -26.39 4.98 -3.45
N VAL A 262 -25.61 6.07 -3.44
CA VAL A 262 -25.76 7.17 -2.48
C VAL A 262 -27.10 7.88 -2.68
N GLU A 263 -27.49 8.16 -3.92
CA GLU A 263 -28.78 8.80 -4.25
C GLU A 263 -30.01 7.94 -3.89
N THR A 264 -29.86 6.61 -3.80
CA THR A 264 -30.97 5.72 -3.41
C THR A 264 -31.09 5.58 -1.90
N ALA A 265 -30.00 5.83 -1.16
CA ALA A 265 -29.94 5.67 0.28
C ALA A 265 -30.35 6.93 1.07
N LEU A 266 -30.25 8.12 0.46
CA LEU A 266 -30.62 9.41 1.04
C LEU A 266 -31.96 9.89 0.49
#